data_AF-A0A6I6F4P6-F1
#
_entry.id   AF-A0A6I6F4P6-F1
#
_cell.length_a   1.000
_cell.length_b   1.000
_cell.length_c   1.000
_cell.angle_alpha   90.00
_cell.angle_beta   90.00
_cell.angle_gamma   90.00
#
_symmetry.space_group_name_H-M   'P 1'
#
loop_
_entity.id
_entity.type
_entity.pdbx_description
1 polymer ?
#
loop_
_entity_poly.entity_id
_entity_poly.type
_entity_poly.pdbx_seq_one_letter_code
_entity_poly.pdbx_strand_id
1 'polypeptide(L)'
;MNKTGKVAAILASSILMISFAGCSRTSTGNKEADNGLKAFNEIVKAYPDSKGFHSALQHWGFQLPTGEKFEWSKDMSANKADFAVVMLADPLIKAGLDVSKLDKNEWIYEPAGKDDMGADLPNRLIKPYNVSDKKQTSNGSEDSMRRLLKEDNNIIKYHKSQKHYALRLGEGNEVQWTEKLGLNDADMIFALKAEPLVKAGLDLNKLESSGWTFKPASRDDMGMGENPDQIVKIYDIKK
;
A
#
# COMPACT_ATOMS: atom_id res chain seq x y z
N MET A 1 20.54 -82.21 -6.19
CA MET A 1 21.69 -81.80 -5.34
C MET A 1 21.61 -80.30 -5.16
N ASN A 2 21.15 -79.88 -3.98
CA ASN A 2 20.99 -78.50 -3.57
C ASN A 2 22.33 -77.94 -3.04
N LYS A 3 22.64 -76.69 -3.38
CA LYS A 3 23.48 -75.79 -2.60
C LYS A 3 22.76 -74.43 -2.60
N THR A 4 22.02 -74.06 -1.54
CA THR A 4 22.47 -73.24 -0.40
C THR A 4 23.48 -72.17 -0.85
N GLY A 5 23.23 -70.86 -0.77
CA GLY A 5 22.42 -70.07 0.16
C GLY A 5 23.37 -69.07 0.83
N LYS A 6 23.08 -67.77 0.74
CA LYS A 6 23.36 -66.73 1.74
C LYS A 6 22.83 -65.38 1.26
N VAL A 7 21.81 -64.91 1.96
CA VAL A 7 21.36 -63.52 1.99
C VAL A 7 22.47 -62.68 2.61
N ALA A 8 22.85 -61.58 1.95
CA ALA A 8 23.55 -60.48 2.57
C ALA A 8 22.75 -59.20 2.28
N ALA A 9 21.97 -58.79 3.27
CA ALA A 9 21.34 -57.48 3.31
C ALA A 9 22.44 -56.43 3.53
N ILE A 10 22.58 -55.47 2.62
CA ILE A 10 23.34 -54.24 2.87
C ILE A 10 22.32 -53.13 3.11
N LEU A 11 22.33 -52.68 4.36
CA LEU A 11 21.56 -51.57 4.90
C LEU A 11 22.01 -50.24 4.29
N ALA A 12 21.01 -49.49 3.82
CA ALA A 12 20.81 -48.04 3.88
C ALA A 12 22.03 -47.10 4.07
N SER A 13 22.16 -46.16 3.13
CA SER A 13 22.32 -44.74 3.48
C SER A 13 21.73 -43.88 2.37
N SER A 14 20.40 -43.82 2.34
CA SER A 14 19.70 -42.72 1.68
C SER A 14 19.90 -41.49 2.55
N ILE A 15 20.92 -40.68 2.25
CA ILE A 15 21.02 -39.33 2.78
C ILE A 15 19.85 -38.56 2.17
N LEU A 16 18.71 -38.56 2.86
CA LEU A 16 17.65 -37.60 2.64
C LEU A 16 18.24 -36.25 3.04
N MET A 17 18.77 -35.50 2.08
CA MET A 17 18.95 -34.06 2.25
C MET A 17 17.55 -33.46 2.39
N ILE A 18 17.07 -33.39 3.63
CA ILE A 18 15.96 -32.52 4.00
C ILE A 18 16.48 -31.11 3.76
N SER A 19 16.29 -30.60 2.55
CA SER A 19 16.42 -29.19 2.26
C SER A 19 15.31 -28.53 3.05
N PHE A 20 15.66 -27.98 4.21
CA PHE A 20 14.85 -26.96 4.89
C PHE A 20 14.81 -25.74 3.96
N ALA A 21 14.00 -25.79 2.91
CA ALA A 21 13.55 -24.61 2.20
C ALA A 21 12.73 -23.81 3.21
N GLY A 22 13.40 -22.84 3.84
CA GLY A 22 12.95 -22.19 5.07
C GLY A 22 11.50 -21.70 5.03
N CYS A 23 10.81 -21.91 6.15
CA CYS A 23 9.54 -21.28 6.51
C CYS A 23 9.65 -19.75 6.73
N SER A 24 10.55 -19.06 6.01
CA SER A 24 10.75 -17.61 6.08
C SER A 24 9.91 -16.82 5.07
N ARG A 25 9.03 -17.49 4.31
CA ARG A 25 8.26 -16.88 3.21
C ARG A 25 7.17 -15.90 3.64
N THR A 26 6.82 -15.83 4.92
CA THR A 26 5.69 -15.00 5.40
C THR A 26 6.09 -13.76 6.16
N SER A 27 7.34 -13.64 6.64
CA SER A 27 7.76 -12.50 7.46
C SER A 27 8.40 -11.39 6.63
N THR A 28 8.03 -10.16 6.96
CA THR A 28 8.67 -8.89 6.58
C THR A 28 9.98 -8.69 7.35
N GLY A 29 10.12 -9.30 8.52
CA GLY A 29 11.25 -9.14 9.43
C GLY A 29 10.97 -8.23 10.62
N ASN A 30 9.75 -7.72 10.75
CA ASN A 30 9.28 -6.95 11.90
C ASN A 30 7.82 -7.35 12.24
N LYS A 31 7.53 -7.56 13.54
CA LYS A 31 6.19 -7.98 14.00
C LYS A 31 5.08 -6.98 13.68
N GLU A 32 5.38 -5.69 13.78
CA GLU A 32 4.45 -4.60 13.45
C GLU A 32 4.13 -4.59 11.95
N ALA A 33 5.14 -4.73 11.09
CA ALA A 33 4.93 -4.85 9.64
C ALA A 33 4.23 -6.18 9.27
N ASP A 34 4.52 -7.29 9.94
CA ASP A 34 3.83 -8.58 9.75
C ASP A 34 2.34 -8.47 10.12
N ASN A 35 2.02 -7.80 11.22
CA ASN A 35 0.64 -7.59 11.62
C ASN A 35 -0.08 -6.60 10.68
N GLY A 36 0.61 -5.54 10.25
CA GLY A 36 0.08 -4.58 9.27
C GLY A 36 -0.24 -5.26 7.93
N LEU A 37 0.69 -6.08 7.42
CA LEU A 37 0.49 -6.91 6.23
C LEU A 37 -0.72 -7.82 6.38
N LYS A 38 -0.84 -8.51 7.53
CA LYS A 38 -1.97 -9.40 7.79
C LYS A 38 -3.29 -8.63 7.73
N ALA A 39 -3.40 -7.50 8.43
CA ALA A 39 -4.60 -6.68 8.45
C ALA A 39 -4.97 -6.16 7.05
N PHE A 40 -3.99 -5.65 6.29
CA PHE A 40 -4.20 -5.21 4.91
C PHE A 40 -4.71 -6.34 4.02
N ASN A 41 -4.13 -7.54 4.14
CA ASN A 41 -4.56 -8.69 3.36
C ASN A 41 -5.97 -9.16 3.72
N GLU A 42 -6.41 -9.01 4.98
CA GLU A 42 -7.80 -9.28 5.37
C GLU A 42 -8.77 -8.34 4.63
N ILE A 43 -8.44 -7.05 4.52
CA ILE A 43 -9.22 -6.06 3.74
C ILE A 43 -9.27 -6.48 2.27
N VAL A 44 -8.10 -6.70 1.64
CA VAL A 44 -8.01 -7.05 0.22
C VAL A 44 -8.75 -8.36 -0.11
N LYS A 45 -8.75 -9.34 0.81
CA LYS A 45 -9.46 -10.61 0.63
C LYS A 45 -10.97 -10.49 0.83
N ALA A 46 -11.42 -9.57 1.67
CA ALA A 46 -12.85 -9.30 1.88
C ALA A 46 -13.50 -8.62 0.67
N TYR A 47 -12.74 -7.83 -0.10
CA TYR A 47 -13.22 -7.07 -1.25
C TYR A 47 -12.43 -7.38 -2.52
N PRO A 48 -12.52 -8.62 -3.05
CA PRO A 48 -11.73 -9.05 -4.20
C PRO A 48 -12.04 -8.23 -5.46
N ASP A 49 -13.28 -7.78 -5.64
CA ASP A 49 -13.72 -6.97 -6.79
C ASP A 49 -13.11 -5.57 -6.80
N SER A 50 -12.65 -5.09 -5.63
CA SER A 50 -11.92 -3.83 -5.50
C SER A 50 -10.44 -3.97 -5.84
N LYS A 51 -9.92 -5.19 -5.98
CA LYS A 51 -8.51 -5.44 -6.34
C LYS A 51 -8.34 -5.66 -7.84
N GLY A 52 -7.46 -4.89 -8.46
CA GLY A 52 -7.05 -5.02 -9.86
C GLY A 52 -5.54 -5.18 -10.03
N PHE A 53 -5.12 -5.42 -11.28
CA PHE A 53 -3.72 -5.42 -11.70
C PHE A 53 -3.53 -4.57 -12.95
N HIS A 54 -2.62 -3.61 -12.89
CA HIS A 54 -2.22 -2.78 -14.01
C HIS A 54 -0.98 -3.39 -14.68
N SER A 55 -1.18 -4.03 -15.84
CA SER A 55 -0.11 -4.76 -16.54
C SER A 55 1.02 -3.86 -17.01
N ALA A 56 0.73 -2.70 -17.59
CA ALA A 56 1.77 -1.78 -18.07
C ALA A 56 2.67 -1.27 -16.94
N LEU A 57 2.08 -0.94 -15.77
CA LEU A 57 2.84 -0.49 -14.61
C LEU A 57 3.42 -1.64 -13.77
N GLN A 58 2.98 -2.88 -13.99
CA GLN A 58 3.26 -4.02 -13.10
C GLN A 58 2.86 -3.74 -11.64
N HIS A 59 1.72 -3.09 -11.44
CA HIS A 59 1.21 -2.72 -10.12
C HIS A 59 -0.09 -3.46 -9.79
N TRP A 60 -0.24 -3.86 -8.53
CA TRP A 60 -1.54 -4.18 -7.96
C TRP A 60 -2.21 -2.88 -7.54
N GLY A 61 -3.54 -2.84 -7.61
CA GLY A 61 -4.33 -1.70 -7.12
C GLY A 61 -5.50 -2.17 -6.28
N PHE A 62 -5.84 -1.40 -5.25
CA PHE A 62 -7.05 -1.55 -4.47
C PHE A 62 -7.87 -0.26 -4.58
N GLN A 63 -9.03 -0.37 -5.23
CA GLN A 63 -9.94 0.75 -5.45
C GLN A 63 -10.86 0.96 -4.25
N LEU A 64 -10.93 2.20 -3.78
CA LEU A 64 -11.78 2.62 -2.68
C LEU A 64 -13.17 3.01 -3.19
N PRO A 65 -14.20 3.08 -2.30
CA PRO A 65 -15.59 3.28 -2.70
C PRO A 65 -15.87 4.56 -3.50
N THR A 66 -15.03 5.59 -3.37
CA THR A 66 -15.16 6.84 -4.12
C THR A 66 -14.35 6.89 -5.41
N GLY A 67 -13.54 5.87 -5.72
CA GLY A 67 -12.80 5.73 -6.97
C GLY A 67 -11.28 5.95 -6.84
N GLU A 68 -10.81 6.51 -5.73
CA GLU A 68 -9.39 6.57 -5.39
C GLU A 68 -8.77 5.17 -5.28
N LYS A 69 -7.45 5.06 -5.47
CA LYS A 69 -6.74 3.78 -5.42
C LYS A 69 -5.50 3.87 -4.56
N PHE A 70 -5.21 2.78 -3.87
CA PHE A 70 -3.89 2.52 -3.34
C PHE A 70 -3.22 1.42 -4.19
N GLU A 71 -2.04 1.72 -4.71
CA GLU A 71 -1.33 0.84 -5.65
C GLU A 71 0.03 0.45 -5.10
N TRP A 72 0.47 -0.77 -5.42
CA TRP A 72 1.75 -1.29 -4.99
C TRP A 72 2.39 -2.23 -6.01
N SER A 73 3.70 -2.14 -6.13
CA SER A 73 4.44 -2.79 -7.20
C SER A 73 4.51 -4.31 -7.08
N LYS A 74 4.35 -5.00 -8.21
CA LYS A 74 4.73 -6.41 -8.42
C LYS A 74 6.17 -6.53 -8.93
N ASP A 75 6.65 -5.52 -9.65
CA ASP A 75 7.99 -5.47 -10.22
C ASP A 75 8.59 -4.09 -9.97
N MET A 76 9.46 -4.00 -8.96
CA MET A 76 10.16 -2.77 -8.59
C MET A 76 11.16 -2.29 -9.65
N SER A 77 11.30 -3.02 -10.77
CA SER A 77 12.10 -2.58 -11.93
C SER A 77 11.27 -1.96 -13.06
N ALA A 78 9.95 -2.12 -13.04
CA ALA A 78 9.07 -1.69 -14.13
C ALA A 78 8.89 -0.17 -14.17
N ASN A 79 8.87 0.49 -13.01
CA ASN A 79 8.79 1.95 -12.88
C ASN A 79 9.40 2.42 -11.54
N LYS A 80 9.39 3.74 -11.29
CA LYS A 80 10.01 4.36 -10.10
C LYS A 80 9.13 4.35 -8.84
N ALA A 81 7.86 3.99 -8.96
CA ALA A 81 6.93 3.96 -7.85
C ALA A 81 6.79 2.52 -7.34
N ASP A 82 7.08 2.33 -6.07
CA ASP A 82 6.81 1.10 -5.35
C ASP A 82 5.40 1.12 -4.75
N PHE A 83 4.96 2.29 -4.32
CA PHE A 83 3.60 2.60 -3.91
C PHE A 83 3.07 3.81 -4.67
N ALA A 84 1.75 3.88 -4.85
CA ALA A 84 1.09 5.08 -5.33
C ALA A 84 -0.23 5.31 -4.59
N VAL A 85 -0.47 6.55 -4.20
CA VAL A 85 -1.80 7.01 -3.76
C VAL A 85 -2.43 7.78 -4.91
N VAL A 86 -3.47 7.20 -5.50
CA VAL A 86 -4.19 7.75 -6.65
C VAL A 86 -5.47 8.41 -6.16
N MET A 87 -5.55 9.72 -6.28
CA MET A 87 -6.72 10.50 -5.88
C MET A 87 -7.52 11.00 -7.06
N LEU A 88 -8.81 11.25 -6.83
CA LEU A 88 -9.61 12.08 -7.72
C LEU A 88 -9.14 13.54 -7.61
N ALA A 89 -8.71 14.14 -8.73
CA ALA A 89 -8.17 15.49 -8.74
C ALA A 89 -9.27 16.56 -8.68
N ASP A 90 -10.43 16.32 -9.32
CA ASP A 90 -11.49 17.32 -9.48
C ASP A 90 -12.00 17.91 -8.16
N PRO A 91 -12.24 17.13 -7.08
CA PRO A 91 -12.64 17.69 -5.81
C PRO A 91 -11.61 18.66 -5.21
N LEU A 92 -10.31 18.37 -5.37
CA LEU A 92 -9.23 19.22 -4.89
C LEU A 92 -9.05 20.47 -5.77
N ILE A 93 -9.16 20.32 -7.08
CA ILE A 93 -9.13 21.44 -8.05
C ILE A 93 -10.29 22.40 -7.79
N LYS A 94 -11.49 21.88 -7.53
CA LYS A 94 -12.66 22.68 -7.15
C LYS A 94 -12.44 23.43 -5.83
N ALA A 95 -11.68 22.84 -4.91
CA ALA A 95 -11.22 23.49 -3.68
C ALA A 95 -10.05 24.46 -3.90
N GLY A 96 -9.63 24.73 -5.15
CA GLY A 96 -8.64 25.75 -5.49
C GLY A 96 -7.25 25.22 -5.85
N LEU A 97 -7.02 23.91 -5.76
CA LEU A 97 -5.72 23.34 -6.13
C LEU A 97 -5.39 23.61 -7.60
N ASP A 98 -4.27 24.28 -7.84
CA ASP A 98 -3.68 24.44 -9.16
C ASP A 98 -2.59 23.39 -9.37
N VAL A 99 -2.96 22.29 -10.03
CA VAL A 99 -2.06 21.15 -10.29
C VAL A 99 -0.81 21.53 -11.10
N SER A 100 -0.84 22.66 -11.82
CA SER A 100 0.32 23.13 -12.58
C SER A 100 1.43 23.70 -11.69
N LYS A 101 1.14 24.02 -10.42
CA LYS A 101 2.08 24.54 -9.43
C LYS A 101 2.73 23.46 -8.56
N LEU A 102 2.30 22.21 -8.69
CA LEU A 102 2.90 21.10 -7.95
C LEU A 102 4.27 20.70 -8.54
N ASP A 103 5.18 20.24 -7.69
CA ASP A 103 6.43 19.65 -8.16
C ASP A 103 6.14 18.34 -8.90
N LYS A 104 6.46 18.33 -10.20
CA LYS A 104 6.24 17.19 -11.11
C LYS A 104 7.11 15.98 -10.79
N ASN A 105 8.17 16.14 -9.99
CA ASN A 105 8.96 15.02 -9.50
C ASN A 105 8.30 14.32 -8.32
N GLU A 106 7.39 15.02 -7.63
CA GLU A 106 6.71 14.52 -6.43
C GLU A 106 5.25 14.16 -6.65
N TRP A 107 4.59 14.83 -7.59
CA TRP A 107 3.17 14.70 -7.87
C TRP A 107 2.96 14.53 -9.37
N ILE A 108 2.12 13.58 -9.74
CA ILE A 108 1.76 13.32 -11.14
C ILE A 108 0.29 13.69 -11.32
N TYR A 109 0.00 14.60 -12.24
CA TYR A 109 -1.35 14.88 -12.69
C TYR A 109 -1.61 14.15 -14.01
N GLU A 110 -2.65 13.33 -14.03
CA GLU A 110 -3.10 12.64 -15.23
C GLU A 110 -4.51 13.13 -15.58
N PRO A 111 -4.70 13.78 -16.75
CA PRO A 111 -6.01 14.24 -17.14
C PRO A 111 -6.96 13.06 -17.40
N ALA A 112 -8.26 13.37 -17.38
CA ALA A 112 -9.31 12.43 -17.71
C ALA A 112 -9.07 11.82 -19.10
N GLY A 113 -9.39 10.53 -19.22
CA GLY A 113 -9.05 9.75 -20.40
C GLY A 113 -9.79 8.42 -20.41
N LYS A 114 -9.17 7.41 -21.03
CA LYS A 114 -9.69 6.05 -21.05
C LYS A 114 -8.61 5.07 -20.62
N ASP A 115 -9.02 3.99 -19.95
CA ASP A 115 -8.12 2.86 -19.70
C ASP A 115 -7.96 1.97 -20.94
N ASP A 116 -7.13 0.93 -20.82
CA ASP A 116 -6.87 -0.02 -21.90
C ASP A 116 -8.12 -0.79 -22.38
N MET A 117 -9.20 -0.79 -21.58
CA MET A 117 -10.49 -1.40 -21.91
C MET A 117 -11.50 -0.39 -22.45
N GLY A 118 -11.11 0.89 -22.59
CA GLY A 118 -11.94 1.98 -23.09
C GLY A 118 -12.88 2.59 -22.04
N ALA A 119 -12.78 2.19 -20.76
CA ALA A 119 -13.55 2.77 -19.68
C ALA A 119 -13.05 4.16 -19.34
N ASP A 120 -13.96 5.07 -19.01
CA ASP A 120 -13.60 6.45 -18.70
C ASP A 120 -12.83 6.53 -17.38
N LEU A 121 -11.73 7.27 -17.42
CA LEU A 121 -10.91 7.56 -16.26
C LEU A 121 -11.05 9.04 -15.89
N PRO A 122 -11.20 9.37 -14.59
CA PRO A 122 -11.29 10.76 -14.14
C PRO A 122 -9.93 11.45 -14.19
N ASN A 123 -9.90 12.77 -13.96
CA ASN A 123 -8.67 13.47 -13.65
C ASN A 123 -8.08 12.91 -12.35
N ARG A 124 -6.81 12.52 -12.37
CA ARG A 124 -6.13 11.89 -11.23
C ARG A 124 -4.95 12.73 -10.77
N LEU A 125 -4.80 12.78 -9.46
CA LEU A 125 -3.59 13.29 -8.81
C LEU A 125 -2.93 12.12 -8.09
N ILE A 126 -1.68 11.86 -8.39
CA ILE A 126 -0.97 10.66 -7.93
C ILE A 126 0.23 11.09 -7.10
N LYS A 127 0.35 10.52 -5.89
CA LYS A 127 1.55 10.60 -5.05
C LYS A 127 2.33 9.29 -5.15
N PRO A 128 3.36 9.20 -6.01
CA PRO A 128 4.24 8.04 -6.05
C PRO A 128 5.16 8.03 -4.83
N TYR A 129 5.59 6.83 -4.44
CA TYR A 129 6.61 6.64 -3.41
C TYR A 129 7.52 5.46 -3.78
N ASN A 130 8.83 5.68 -3.67
CA ASN A 130 9.85 4.66 -3.86
C ASN A 130 10.34 4.21 -2.49
N VAL A 131 10.17 2.92 -2.17
CA VAL A 131 10.65 2.34 -0.92
C VAL A 131 12.13 2.05 -1.03
N SER A 132 12.57 1.52 -2.18
CA SER A 132 13.93 1.04 -2.36
C SER A 132 14.28 0.94 -3.84
N ASP A 133 15.49 1.35 -4.22
CA ASP A 133 16.01 1.15 -5.58
C ASP A 133 16.34 -0.32 -5.91
N LYS A 134 16.11 -1.24 -4.96
CA LYS A 134 16.31 -2.67 -5.18
C LYS A 134 15.23 -3.23 -6.12
N LYS A 135 15.70 -3.71 -7.26
CA LYS A 135 14.87 -4.40 -8.24
C LYS A 135 14.52 -5.80 -7.76
N GLN A 136 13.25 -6.02 -7.44
CA GLN A 136 12.71 -7.35 -7.15
C GLN A 136 11.33 -7.52 -7.76
N THR A 137 11.03 -8.77 -8.10
CA THR A 137 9.72 -9.20 -8.58
C THR A 137 9.07 -10.11 -7.54
N SER A 138 7.75 -10.06 -7.48
CA SER A 138 6.94 -10.84 -6.55
C SER A 138 6.00 -11.82 -7.26
N ASN A 139 5.51 -12.79 -6.49
CA ASN A 139 4.51 -13.76 -6.93
C ASN A 139 3.16 -13.49 -6.25
N GLY A 140 2.40 -12.55 -6.80
CA GLY A 140 1.06 -12.20 -6.32
C GLY A 140 1.04 -10.98 -5.41
N SER A 141 -0.18 -10.52 -5.10
CA SER A 141 -0.40 -9.23 -4.41
C SER A 141 0.10 -9.20 -2.97
N GLU A 142 -0.08 -10.29 -2.23
CA GLU A 142 0.38 -10.44 -0.85
C GLU A 142 1.91 -10.55 -0.78
N ASP A 143 2.53 -11.30 -1.70
CA ASP A 143 3.99 -11.40 -1.79
C ASP A 143 4.64 -10.07 -2.16
N SER A 144 4.01 -9.29 -3.06
CA SER A 144 4.42 -7.92 -3.38
C SER A 144 4.50 -7.04 -2.14
N MET A 145 3.38 -6.91 -1.41
CA MET A 145 3.32 -6.05 -0.24
C MET A 145 4.34 -6.49 0.82
N ARG A 146 4.42 -7.80 1.10
CA ARG A 146 5.40 -8.34 2.04
C ARG A 146 6.85 -7.96 1.68
N ARG A 147 7.21 -8.01 0.41
CA ARG A 147 8.56 -7.66 -0.07
C ARG A 147 8.85 -6.18 0.05
N LEU A 148 7.89 -5.32 -0.30
CA LEU A 148 8.01 -3.87 -0.13
C LEU A 148 8.20 -3.51 1.35
N LEU A 149 7.37 -4.06 2.24
CA LEU A 149 7.51 -3.84 3.69
C LEU A 149 8.82 -4.36 4.25
N LYS A 150 9.40 -5.42 3.65
CA LYS A 150 10.69 -5.96 4.05
C LYS A 150 11.87 -5.05 3.67
N GLU A 151 11.74 -4.25 2.62
CA GLU A 151 12.78 -3.30 2.21
C GLU A 151 12.96 -2.17 3.22
N ASP A 152 11.87 -1.74 3.86
CA ASP A 152 11.90 -0.84 5.00
C ASP A 152 10.91 -1.30 6.08
N ASN A 153 11.40 -2.05 7.06
CA ASN A 153 10.59 -2.59 8.16
C ASN A 153 10.05 -1.51 9.12
N ASN A 154 10.52 -0.26 9.02
CA ASN A 154 10.05 0.85 9.86
C ASN A 154 8.98 1.71 9.16
N ILE A 155 8.66 1.40 7.90
CA ILE A 155 7.68 2.13 7.10
C ILE A 155 6.25 1.98 7.65
N ILE A 156 5.97 0.90 8.37
CA ILE A 156 4.72 0.66 9.07
C ILE A 156 4.85 1.08 10.53
N LYS A 157 3.85 1.80 11.03
CA LYS A 157 3.66 2.08 12.46
C LYS A 157 2.25 1.75 12.91
N TYR A 158 2.10 1.38 14.17
CA TYR A 158 0.79 1.09 14.76
C TYR A 158 0.26 2.23 15.62
N HIS A 159 -0.93 2.70 15.27
CA HIS A 159 -1.66 3.77 15.94
C HIS A 159 -2.60 3.16 16.99
N LYS A 160 -2.19 3.16 18.26
CA LYS A 160 -2.89 2.42 19.34
C LYS A 160 -4.33 2.88 19.60
N SER A 161 -4.59 4.19 19.59
CA SER A 161 -5.94 4.69 19.89
C SER A 161 -6.93 4.47 18.75
N GLN A 162 -6.49 4.66 17.50
CA GLN A 162 -7.30 4.37 16.32
C GLN A 162 -7.37 2.88 16.01
N LYS A 163 -6.43 2.07 16.52
CA LYS A 163 -6.26 0.65 16.17
C LYS A 163 -6.03 0.46 14.68
N HIS A 164 -5.11 1.25 14.14
CA HIS A 164 -4.75 1.26 12.73
C HIS A 164 -3.26 1.01 12.54
N TYR A 165 -2.88 0.51 11.37
CA TYR A 165 -1.51 0.55 10.87
C TYR A 165 -1.41 1.70 9.87
N ALA A 166 -0.35 2.50 9.92
CA ALA A 166 -0.04 3.44 8.84
C ALA A 166 1.24 3.05 8.12
N LEU A 167 1.14 2.99 6.80
CA LEU A 167 2.25 2.98 5.86
C LEU A 167 2.67 4.42 5.60
N ARG A 168 3.89 4.77 6.00
CA ARG A 168 4.48 6.09 5.81
C ARG A 168 5.12 6.21 4.43
N LEU A 169 4.65 7.17 3.66
CA LEU A 169 5.08 7.45 2.29
C LEU A 169 5.92 8.73 2.23
N GLY A 170 6.69 9.00 3.28
CA GLY A 170 7.57 10.16 3.40
C GLY A 170 6.85 11.47 3.72
N GLU A 171 7.54 12.34 4.47
CA GLU A 171 7.12 13.71 4.77
C GLU A 171 5.69 13.90 5.32
N GLY A 172 5.16 12.91 6.04
CA GLY A 172 3.80 12.96 6.59
C GLY A 172 2.70 12.59 5.59
N ASN A 173 3.03 11.95 4.47
CA ASN A 173 2.05 11.24 3.64
C ASN A 173 1.90 9.82 4.18
N GLU A 174 0.67 9.33 4.29
CA GLU A 174 0.37 8.02 4.85
C GLU A 174 -0.84 7.37 4.20
N VAL A 175 -0.82 6.05 4.11
CA VAL A 175 -2.00 5.22 3.93
C VAL A 175 -2.19 4.41 5.19
N GLN A 176 -3.33 4.57 5.85
CA GLN A 176 -3.66 3.84 7.07
C GLN A 176 -4.77 2.83 6.82
N TRP A 177 -4.78 1.76 7.60
CA TRP A 177 -5.86 0.79 7.59
C TRP A 177 -6.11 0.19 8.96
N THR A 178 -7.37 -0.19 9.20
CA THR A 178 -7.82 -0.77 10.47
C THR A 178 -7.09 -2.09 10.76
N GLU A 179 -6.85 -2.37 12.05
CA GLU A 179 -6.27 -3.66 12.47
C GLU A 179 -7.20 -4.84 12.20
N LYS A 180 -8.51 -4.58 12.13
CA LYS A 180 -9.54 -5.59 11.90
C LYS A 180 -10.78 -4.91 11.32
N LEU A 181 -11.28 -5.48 10.23
CA LEU A 181 -12.50 -5.04 9.56
C LEU A 181 -13.69 -4.95 10.51
N GLY A 182 -14.43 -3.83 10.43
CA GLY A 182 -15.63 -3.60 11.24
C GLY A 182 -15.37 -3.22 12.71
N LEU A 183 -14.15 -2.83 13.07
CA LEU A 183 -13.89 -2.21 14.37
C LEU A 183 -14.40 -0.76 14.46
N ASN A 184 -14.46 -0.06 13.34
CA ASN A 184 -14.90 1.33 13.17
C ASN A 184 -15.22 1.57 11.68
N ASP A 185 -15.68 2.78 11.36
CA ASP A 185 -16.07 3.20 10.01
C ASP A 185 -14.88 3.78 9.21
N ALA A 186 -13.65 3.45 9.61
CA ALA A 186 -12.40 3.87 8.99
C ALA A 186 -11.59 2.63 8.58
N ASP A 187 -12.08 1.85 7.60
CA ASP A 187 -11.35 0.68 7.16
C ASP A 187 -10.00 1.07 6.51
N MET A 188 -9.99 2.17 5.76
CA MET A 188 -8.77 2.79 5.21
C MET A 188 -8.81 4.31 5.34
N ILE A 189 -7.63 4.93 5.41
CA ILE A 189 -7.46 6.37 5.50
C ILE A 189 -6.32 6.80 4.59
N PHE A 190 -6.53 7.83 3.79
CA PHE A 190 -5.44 8.55 3.12
C PHE A 190 -5.16 9.83 3.89
N ALA A 191 -3.90 10.05 4.26
CA ALA A 191 -3.42 11.28 4.87
C ALA A 191 -2.28 11.85 4.02
N LEU A 192 -2.38 13.11 3.62
CA LEU A 192 -1.40 13.74 2.73
C LEU A 192 -0.92 15.04 3.34
N LYS A 193 0.38 15.31 3.23
CA LYS A 193 0.97 16.57 3.67
C LYS A 193 0.25 17.74 2.97
N ALA A 194 -0.34 18.64 3.76
CA ALA A 194 -1.15 19.72 3.23
C ALA A 194 -0.30 20.82 2.56
N GLU A 195 0.89 21.08 3.09
CA GLU A 195 1.78 22.17 2.67
C GLU A 195 1.96 22.30 1.14
N PRO A 196 2.39 21.26 0.39
CA PRO A 196 2.58 21.38 -1.06
C PRO A 196 1.27 21.69 -1.80
N LEU A 197 0.14 21.14 -1.34
CA LEU A 197 -1.17 21.35 -1.95
C LEU A 197 -1.68 22.78 -1.69
N VAL A 198 -1.51 23.28 -0.47
CA VAL A 198 -1.87 24.66 -0.08
C VAL A 198 -1.00 25.68 -0.81
N LYS A 199 0.31 25.43 -0.93
CA LYS A 199 1.22 26.26 -1.74
C LYS A 199 0.79 26.30 -3.21
N ALA A 200 0.25 25.20 -3.72
CA ALA A 200 -0.33 25.11 -5.05
C ALA A 200 -1.76 25.70 -5.14
N GLY A 201 -2.30 26.29 -4.08
CA GLY A 201 -3.57 27.03 -4.11
C GLY A 201 -4.78 26.32 -3.50
N LEU A 202 -4.61 25.11 -2.96
CA LEU A 202 -5.70 24.44 -2.23
C LEU A 202 -6.20 25.31 -1.08
N ASP A 203 -7.49 25.64 -1.10
CA ASP A 203 -8.18 26.39 -0.06
C ASP A 203 -8.81 25.42 0.95
N LEU A 204 -8.22 25.36 2.15
CA LEU A 204 -8.67 24.47 3.22
C LEU A 204 -10.12 24.74 3.65
N ASN A 205 -10.63 25.96 3.45
CA ASN A 205 -12.02 26.30 3.79
C ASN A 205 -13.05 25.71 2.81
N LYS A 206 -12.59 25.23 1.64
CA LYS A 206 -13.44 24.57 0.63
C LYS A 206 -13.31 23.05 0.65
N LEU A 207 -12.42 22.53 1.49
CA LEU A 207 -12.03 21.13 1.51
C LEU A 207 -13.16 20.20 1.96
N GLU A 208 -13.99 20.61 2.91
CA GLU A 208 -15.06 19.75 3.46
C GLU A 208 -16.01 19.21 2.37
N SER A 209 -16.29 20.04 1.35
CA SER A 209 -17.15 19.65 0.21
C SER A 209 -16.55 18.59 -0.72
N SER A 210 -15.26 18.29 -0.56
CA SER A 210 -14.52 17.31 -1.36
C SER A 210 -14.45 15.90 -0.71
N GLY A 211 -14.96 15.77 0.51
CA GLY A 211 -14.81 14.56 1.34
C GLY A 211 -13.43 14.43 2.01
N TRP A 212 -12.55 15.42 1.82
CA TRP A 212 -11.31 15.56 2.58
C TRP A 212 -11.52 16.50 3.77
N THR A 213 -10.74 16.30 4.81
CA THR A 213 -10.76 17.09 6.05
C THR A 213 -9.36 17.58 6.37
N PHE A 214 -9.24 18.78 6.95
CA PHE A 214 -7.94 19.27 7.40
C PHE A 214 -7.63 18.74 8.80
N LYS A 215 -6.43 18.18 8.99
CA LYS A 215 -5.90 17.74 10.27
C LYS A 215 -4.66 18.60 10.60
N PRO A 216 -4.68 19.44 11.64
CA PRO A 216 -3.54 20.24 12.01
C PRO A 216 -2.38 19.37 12.52
N ALA A 217 -1.16 19.89 12.40
CA ALA A 217 0.05 19.24 12.89
C ALA A 217 -0.07 18.85 14.37
N SER A 218 0.45 17.67 14.71
CA SER A 218 0.50 17.17 16.09
C SER A 218 1.90 16.71 16.45
N ARG A 219 2.35 17.01 17.67
CA ARG A 219 3.61 16.50 18.24
C ARG A 219 3.49 15.09 18.81
N ASP A 220 2.27 14.62 19.00
CA ASP A 220 1.98 13.27 19.45
C ASP A 220 0.74 12.78 18.69
N ASP A 221 0.98 12.01 17.63
CA ASP A 221 -0.08 11.28 16.94
C ASP A 221 -0.25 9.88 17.55
N MET A 222 -0.32 9.84 18.88
CA MET A 222 -0.74 8.70 19.71
C MET A 222 0.02 7.39 19.37
N GLY A 223 1.35 7.51 19.28
CA GLY A 223 2.26 6.42 18.94
C GLY A 223 2.81 6.46 17.51
N MET A 224 2.27 7.34 16.65
CA MET A 224 2.74 7.58 15.29
C MET A 224 3.71 8.75 15.19
N GLY A 225 4.17 9.31 16.31
CA GLY A 225 5.15 10.40 16.33
C GLY A 225 4.58 11.75 15.87
N GLU A 226 5.47 12.67 15.52
CA GLU A 226 5.08 13.99 15.03
C GLU A 226 4.54 13.87 13.59
N ASN A 227 3.43 14.55 13.32
CA ASN A 227 2.84 14.65 11.98
C ASN A 227 2.65 16.12 11.59
N PRO A 228 2.92 16.49 10.32
CA PRO A 228 2.70 17.85 9.83
C PRO A 228 1.20 18.12 9.64
N ASP A 229 0.86 19.32 9.18
CA ASP A 229 -0.48 19.61 8.67
C ASP A 229 -0.81 18.66 7.52
N GLN A 230 -1.97 18.01 7.61
CA GLN A 230 -2.43 17.01 6.67
C GLN A 230 -3.83 17.32 6.15
N ILE A 231 -4.13 16.84 4.94
CA ILE A 231 -5.50 16.57 4.53
C ILE A 231 -5.78 15.08 4.64
N VAL A 232 -6.95 14.72 5.16
CA VAL A 232 -7.30 13.34 5.49
C VAL A 232 -8.64 12.98 4.88
N LYS A 233 -8.72 11.80 4.26
CA LYS A 233 -9.96 11.21 3.78
C LYS A 233 -10.10 9.80 4.33
N ILE A 234 -11.27 9.54 4.92
CA ILE A 234 -11.62 8.28 5.58
C ILE A 234 -12.52 7.48 4.64
N TYR A 235 -12.28 6.18 4.55
CA TYR A 235 -13.02 5.25 3.72
C TYR A 235 -13.59 4.13 4.57
N ASP A 236 -14.91 4.08 4.64
CA ASP A 236 -15.67 2.90 5.04
C ASP A 236 -15.90 2.04 3.79
N ILE A 237 -15.27 0.87 3.72
CA ILE A 237 -15.34 0.00 2.54
C ILE A 237 -16.61 -0.85 2.58
N LYS A 238 -17.22 -1.05 3.77
CA LYS A 238 -18.54 -1.65 3.90
C LYS A 238 -19.61 -0.66 3.44
N LYS A 239 -20.01 -0.75 2.19
CA LYS A 239 -21.32 -0.24 1.76
C LYS A 239 -22.22 -1.40 1.37
#